data_AF-A0A1F8MPN0-F1
#
_entry.id   AF-A0A1F8MPN0-F1
#
_cell.length_a   1.000
_cell.length_b   1.000
_cell.length_c   1.000
_cell.angle_alpha   90.00
_cell.angle_beta   90.00
_cell.angle_gamma   90.00
#
_symmetry.space_group_name_H-M   'P 1'
#
loop_
_entity.id
_entity.type
_entity.pdbx_description
1 polymer ?
#
loop_
_entity_poly.entity_id
_entity_poly.type
_entity_poly.pdbx_seq_one_letter_code
_entity_poly.pdbx_strand_id
1 'polypeptide(L)'
;MSIELVHIGFGNILAMSRAIAIASPNSAPTKRIIHDGRNNGKVIDMTSGRRTKAVIFTDSGHIVLAALAPETIASRFQTTRPGIIAKPEPSEGANEP
;
A
#
# COMPACT_ATOMS: atom_id res chain seq x y z
N MET A 1 -0.54 5.50 20.56
CA MET A 1 -0.73 4.42 19.57
C MET A 1 0.62 3.82 19.25
N SER A 2 0.70 2.50 19.15
CA SER A 2 1.89 1.80 18.66
C SER A 2 2.07 2.06 17.16
N ILE A 3 3.32 2.22 16.72
CA ILE A 3 3.65 2.39 15.31
C ILE A 3 3.69 1.01 14.65
N GLU A 4 2.80 0.78 13.69
CA GLU A 4 2.79 -0.45 12.89
C GLU A 4 3.74 -0.29 11.69
N LEU A 5 4.82 -1.08 11.68
CA LEU A 5 5.84 -1.08 10.63
C LEU A 5 5.61 -2.25 9.68
N VAL A 6 5.57 -1.99 8.37
CA VAL A 6 5.43 -3.02 7.33
C VAL A 6 6.55 -2.91 6.30
N HIS A 7 7.16 -4.05 5.98
CA HIS A 7 8.14 -4.14 4.91
C HIS A 7 7.44 -4.07 3.54
N ILE A 8 7.74 -3.02 2.76
CA ILE A 8 7.12 -2.73 1.46
C ILE A 8 8.02 -3.07 0.26
N GLY A 9 9.14 -3.75 0.50
CA GLY A 9 10.01 -4.32 -0.53
C GLY A 9 11.45 -3.84 -0.40
N PHE A 10 12.42 -4.69 -0.74
CA PHE A 10 13.84 -4.32 -0.88
C PHE A 10 14.47 -3.63 0.35
N GLY A 11 14.11 -4.09 1.56
CA GLY A 11 14.60 -3.50 2.80
C GLY A 11 13.88 -2.20 3.21
N ASN A 12 12.92 -1.71 2.42
CA ASN A 12 12.13 -0.54 2.76
C ASN A 12 11.00 -0.90 3.73
N ILE A 13 10.85 -0.08 4.77
CA ILE A 13 9.85 -0.23 5.83
C ILE A 13 9.03 1.05 5.90
N LEU A 14 7.71 0.92 5.99
CA LEU A 14 6.78 2.04 6.11
C LEU A 14 5.98 1.93 7.41
N ALA A 15 5.80 3.07 8.09
CA ALA A 15 4.84 3.20 9.18
C ALA A 15 3.40 3.19 8.62
N MET A 16 2.80 2.01 8.51
CA MET A 16 1.46 1.83 7.95
C MET A 16 0.37 2.54 8.74
N SER A 17 0.59 2.78 10.03
CA SER A 17 -0.27 3.61 10.88
C SER A 17 -0.47 5.05 10.35
N ARG A 18 0.37 5.52 9.43
CA ARG A 18 0.31 6.86 8.80
C ARG A 18 -0.23 6.83 7.37
N ALA A 19 -0.50 5.65 6.81
CA ALA A 19 -1.03 5.49 5.47
C ALA A 19 -2.55 5.69 5.46
N ILE A 20 -3.04 6.55 4.57
CA ILE A 20 -4.47 6.79 4.32
C ILE A 20 -5.00 5.83 3.27
N ALA A 21 -4.24 5.60 2.20
CA ALA A 21 -4.67 4.78 1.09
C ALA A 21 -3.48 4.15 0.34
N ILE A 22 -3.73 3.01 -0.32
CA ILE A 22 -2.81 2.37 -1.26
C ILE A 22 -3.52 2.25 -2.61
N ALA A 23 -2.87 2.68 -3.69
CA ALA A 23 -3.42 2.63 -5.04
C ALA A 23 -2.41 2.05 -6.04
N SER A 24 -2.94 1.61 -7.19
CA SER A 24 -2.15 1.28 -8.36
C SER A 24 -1.67 2.56 -9.08
N PRO A 25 -0.44 2.61 -9.62
CA PRO A 25 0.11 3.78 -10.30
C PRO A 25 -0.44 4.00 -11.72
N ASN A 26 -1.36 3.15 -12.20
CA ASN A 26 -1.71 3.10 -13.61
C ASN A 26 -2.70 4.19 -14.07
N SER A 27 -3.52 4.73 -13.15
CA SER A 27 -4.56 5.71 -13.50
C SER A 27 -3.98 7.10 -13.82
N ALA A 28 -4.62 7.84 -14.72
CA ALA A 28 -4.23 9.21 -15.05
C ALA A 28 -4.24 10.14 -13.82
N PRO A 29 -5.25 10.10 -12.92
CA PRO A 29 -5.23 10.88 -11.68
C PRO A 29 -4.06 10.54 -10.77
N THR A 30 -3.76 9.26 -10.56
CA THR A 30 -2.64 8.85 -9.71
C THR A 30 -1.30 9.33 -10.28
N LYS A 31 -1.09 9.19 -11.59
CA LYS A 31 0.12 9.71 -12.25
C LYS A 31 0.29 11.22 -12.08
N ARG A 32 -0.81 11.98 -12.18
CA ARG A 32 -0.81 13.43 -11.96
C ARG A 32 -0.40 13.77 -10.52
N ILE A 33 -1.00 13.11 -9.54
CA ILE A 33 -0.67 13.34 -8.12
C ILE A 33 0.80 13.01 -7.82
N ILE A 34 1.34 11.92 -8.40
CA ILE A 34 2.78 11.61 -8.26
C ILE A 34 3.64 12.71 -8.87
N HIS A 35 3.28 13.18 -10.07
CA HIS A 35 4.03 14.24 -10.75
C HIS A 35 4.04 15.54 -9.93
N ASP A 36 2.87 16.00 -9.49
CA ASP A 36 2.73 17.19 -8.66
C ASP A 36 3.48 17.02 -7.32
N GLY A 37 3.41 15.83 -6.73
CA GLY A 37 4.15 15.47 -5.53
C GLY A 37 5.67 15.52 -5.72
N ARG A 38 6.20 15.13 -6.89
CA ARG A 38 7.63 15.26 -7.20
C ARG A 38 8.04 16.73 -7.28
N ASN A 39 7.24 17.56 -7.94
CA ASN A 39 7.50 19.00 -8.07
C ASN A 39 7.50 19.69 -6.69
N ASN A 40 6.68 19.21 -5.77
CA ASN A 40 6.54 19.76 -4.41
C ASN A 40 7.45 19.09 -3.38
N GLY A 41 8.36 18.19 -3.77
CA GLY A 41 9.26 17.49 -2.84
C GLY A 41 8.55 16.54 -1.87
N LYS A 42 7.35 16.05 -2.21
CA LYS A 42 6.51 15.17 -1.38
C LYS A 42 6.61 13.69 -1.72
N VAL A 43 7.29 13.34 -2.81
CA VAL A 43 7.44 11.95 -3.22
C VAL A 43 8.65 11.31 -2.53
N ILE A 44 8.42 10.17 -1.90
CA ILE A 44 9.45 9.31 -1.32
C ILE A 44 9.53 8.06 -2.20
N ASP A 45 10.65 7.87 -2.89
CA ASP A 45 10.85 6.73 -3.78
C ASP A 45 11.44 5.55 -3.02
N MET A 46 10.60 4.55 -2.73
CA MET A 46 10.98 3.28 -2.08
C MET A 46 10.91 2.10 -3.06
N THR A 47 11.11 2.37 -4.35
CA THR A 47 11.09 1.32 -5.39
C THR A 47 12.42 0.60 -5.54
N SER A 48 13.51 1.17 -5.03
CA SER A 48 14.89 0.68 -5.21
C SER A 48 15.25 0.45 -6.69
N GLY A 49 14.85 1.39 -7.56
CA GLY A 49 15.12 1.36 -9.01
C GLY A 49 14.22 0.41 -9.82
N ARG A 50 13.21 -0.18 -9.19
CA ARG A 50 12.28 -1.10 -9.85
C ARG A 50 11.02 -0.38 -10.29
N ARG A 51 10.22 -1.05 -11.12
CA ARG A 51 8.92 -0.53 -11.55
C ARG A 51 8.04 -0.26 -10.32
N THR A 52 7.49 0.95 -10.23
CA THR A 52 6.45 1.27 -9.25
C THR A 52 5.24 0.36 -9.48
N LYS A 53 4.83 -0.37 -8.44
CA LYS A 53 3.64 -1.23 -8.45
C LYS A 53 2.55 -0.72 -7.52
N ALA A 54 2.90 0.06 -6.50
CA ALA A 54 1.95 0.68 -5.59
C ALA A 54 2.35 2.12 -5.27
N VAL A 55 1.34 2.90 -4.91
CA VAL A 55 1.43 4.29 -4.48
C VAL A 55 0.71 4.38 -3.15
N ILE A 56 1.40 4.83 -2.11
CA ILE A 56 0.85 4.91 -0.76
C ILE A 56 0.75 6.38 -0.39
N PHE A 57 -0.45 6.81 0.00
CA PHE A 57 -0.74 8.18 0.43
C PHE A 57 -0.67 8.25 1.94
N THR A 58 0.05 9.22 2.48
CA THR A 58 0.19 9.42 3.92
C THR A 58 -0.55 10.66 4.40
N ASP A 59 -0.90 10.70 5.68
CA ASP A 59 -1.55 11.84 6.32
C ASP A 59 -0.74 13.15 6.30
N SER A 60 0.57 13.04 6.18
CA SER A 60 1.50 14.17 6.04
C SER A 60 1.54 14.78 4.64
N GLY A 61 0.78 14.21 3.69
CA GLY A 61 0.80 14.60 2.28
C GLY A 61 1.98 14.03 1.49
N HIS A 62 2.86 13.23 2.12
CA HIS A 62 3.89 12.49 1.39
C HIS A 62 3.27 11.33 0.61
N ILE A 63 3.83 11.07 -0.57
CA ILE A 63 3.44 10.00 -1.48
C ILE A 63 4.60 9.02 -1.57
N VAL A 64 4.40 7.78 -1.13
CA VAL A 64 5.43 6.75 -1.13
C VAL A 64 5.24 5.84 -2.34
N LEU A 65 6.26 5.70 -3.17
CA LEU A 65 6.27 4.77 -4.29
C LEU A 65 6.88 3.45 -3.86
N ALA A 66 6.21 2.33 -4.12
CA ALA A 66 6.66 1.01 -3.73
C ALA A 66 6.73 0.06 -4.93
N ALA A 67 7.68 -0.88 -4.87
CA ALA A 67 7.89 -1.90 -5.89
C ALA A 67 7.12 -3.21 -5.60
N LEU A 68 6.40 -3.31 -4.49
CA LEU A 68 5.43 -4.38 -4.25
C LEU A 68 4.02 -3.97 -4.67
N ALA A 69 3.19 -4.96 -5.00
CA ALA A 69 1.79 -4.73 -5.38
C ALA A 69 0.97 -4.31 -4.14
N PRO A 70 -0.11 -3.52 -4.32
CA PRO A 70 -0.98 -3.10 -3.22
C PRO A 70 -1.46 -4.26 -2.34
N GLU A 71 -1.86 -5.36 -2.96
CA GLU A 71 -2.40 -6.55 -2.30
C GLU A 71 -1.34 -7.23 -1.42
N THR A 72 -0.09 -7.26 -1.89
CA THR A 72 1.04 -7.79 -1.11
C THR A 72 1.32 -6.96 0.13
N ILE A 73 1.23 -5.63 0.03
CA ILE A 73 1.45 -4.73 1.16
C ILE A 73 0.30 -4.85 2.17
N ALA A 74 -0.94 -4.89 1.68
CA ALA A 74 -2.13 -5.09 2.51
C ALA A 74 -2.11 -6.43 3.25
N SER A 75 -1.74 -7.52 2.56
CA SER A 75 -1.59 -8.85 3.16
C SER A 75 -0.54 -8.86 4.28
N ARG A 76 0.62 -8.24 4.06
CA ARG A 76 1.67 -8.14 5.10
C ARG A 76 1.20 -7.37 6.31
N PHE A 77 0.47 -6.28 6.11
CA PHE A 77 -0.09 -5.49 7.20
C PHE A 77 -1.07 -6.31 8.05
N GLN A 78 -1.92 -7.13 7.42
CA GLN A 78 -2.84 -8.02 8.14
C GLN A 78 -2.08 -9.04 8.98
N THR A 79 -0.99 -9.63 8.46
CA THR A 79 -0.16 -10.58 9.22
C THR A 79 0.56 -9.93 10.41
N THR A 80 0.95 -8.65 10.32
CA THR A 80 1.60 -7.92 11.41
C THR A 80 0.65 -7.62 12.58
N ARG A 81 -0.67 -7.74 12.39
CA ARG A 81 -1.67 -7.64 13.46
C ARG A 81 -2.02 -9.03 14.01
N PRO A 82 -1.43 -9.47 15.14
CA PRO A 82 -1.88 -10.69 15.79
C PRO A 82 -3.31 -10.46 16.34
N GLY A 83 -4.33 -10.93 15.62
CA GLY A 83 -5.73 -10.89 16.08
C GLY A 83 -6.82 -10.70 15.05
N ILE A 84 -6.52 -10.38 13.78
CA ILE A 84 -7.55 -10.23 12.73
C ILE A 84 -7.19 -11.12 11.54
N ILE A 85 -7.37 -12.43 11.72
CA ILE A 85 -7.50 -13.33 10.57
C ILE A 85 -8.91 -13.07 10.03
N ALA A 86 -9.02 -12.28 8.96
CA ALA A 86 -10.26 -12.20 8.20
C ALA A 86 -10.51 -13.59 7.61
N LYS A 87 -11.42 -14.34 8.23
CA LYS A 87 -11.93 -15.60 7.70
C LYS A 87 -12.53 -15.27 6.32
N PRO A 88 -12.10 -15.91 5.21
CA PRO A 88 -12.83 -15.76 3.96
C PRO A 88 -14.24 -16.32 4.20
N GLU A 89 -15.25 -15.46 4.04
CA GLU A 89 -16.66 -15.86 3.94
C GLU A 89 -16.76 -16.98 2.89
N PRO A 90 -17.36 -18.14 3.21
CA PRO A 90 -17.63 -19.14 2.19
C PRO A 90 -18.64 -18.55 1.20
N SER A 91 -18.34 -18.65 -0.10
CA SER A 91 -19.31 -18.36 -1.16
C SER A 91 -20.49 -19.34 -1.02
N GLU A 92 -21.59 -18.90 -0.42
CA GLU A 92 -22.88 -19.59 -0.51
C GLU A 92 -23.35 -19.53 -1.97
N GLY A 93 -23.27 -20.68 -2.64
CA GLY A 93 -23.65 -20.84 -4.04
C GLY A 93 -23.63 -22.29 -4.48
N ALA A 94 -24.11 -23.20 -3.63
CA ALA A 94 -24.44 -24.57 -4.02
C ALA A 94 -25.73 -24.96 -3.29
N ASN A 95 -26.86 -24.53 -3.84
CA ASN A 95 -28.12 -25.26 -3.67
C ASN A 95 -28.62 -25.58 -5.08
N GLU A 96 -28.20 -26.77 -5.54
CA GLU A 96 -29.01 -27.63 -6.40
C GLU A 96 -30.25 -28.08 -5.60
N PRO A 97 -31.37 -28.34 -6.27
CA PRO A 97 -31.52 -29.61 -6.98
C PRO A 97 -31.85 -29.48 -8.48
#